data_AF-A0A923PV09-F1
#
_entry.id   AF-A0A923PV09-F1
#
_cell.length_a   1.000
_cell.length_b   1.000
_cell.length_c   1.000
_cell.angle_alpha   90.00
_cell.angle_beta   90.00
_cell.angle_gamma   90.00
#
_symmetry.space_group_name_H-M   'P 1'
#
loop_
_entity.id
_entity.type
_entity.pdbx_description
1 polymer ?
#
loop_
_entity_poly.entity_id
_entity_poly.type
_entity_poly.pdbx_seq_one_letter_code
_entity_poly.pdbx_strand_id
1 'polypeptide(L)' 'MIFSPLGDSAVAVTLGEGIDASALSAVSALAMALGKAELAGVCDGVPAYGNVTVFYDPGLVA' A
#
# COMPACT_ATOMS: atom_id res chain seq x y z
N MET A 1 11.60 0.32 3.79
CA MET A 1 10.12 0.38 3.78
C MET A 1 9.66 1.11 5.04
N ILE A 2 8.80 2.11 4.89
CA ILE A 2 8.27 2.91 6.00
C ILE A 2 6.74 2.85 5.95
N PHE A 3 6.10 2.58 7.09
CA PHE A 3 4.64 2.61 7.24
C PHE A 3 4.24 3.90 7.94
N SER A 4 3.33 4.65 7.35
CA SER A 4 2.80 5.87 7.94
C SER A 4 1.27 5.82 7.95
N PRO A 5 0.63 6.22 9.06
CA PRO A 5 -0.82 6.34 9.09
C PRO A 5 -1.28 7.38 8.06
N LEU A 6 -2.39 7.11 7.41
CA LEU A 6 -3.03 8.04 6.47
C LEU A 6 -4.51 8.17 6.83
N GLY A 7 -4.79 8.99 7.84
CA GLY A 7 -6.12 9.07 8.44
C GLY A 7 -6.46 7.81 9.25
N ASP A 8 -7.75 7.49 9.35
CA ASP A 8 -8.27 6.46 10.27
C ASP A 8 -8.38 5.07 9.62
N SER A 9 -8.38 5.01 8.29
CA SER A 9 -8.72 3.80 7.51
C SER A 9 -7.75 3.54 6.36
N ALA A 10 -6.54 4.11 6.44
CA ALA A 10 -5.50 3.83 5.47
C ALA A 10 -4.08 3.92 6.06
N VAL A 11 -3.16 3.19 5.44
CA VAL A 11 -1.73 3.23 5.73
C VAL A 11 -0.98 3.43 4.42
N ALA A 12 -0.06 4.39 4.41
CA ALA A 12 0.88 4.57 3.31
C ALA A 12 2.13 3.72 3.55
N VAL A 13 2.46 2.86 2.57
CA VAL A 13 3.66 2.00 2.57
C VAL A 13 4.67 2.58 1.59
N THR A 14 5.65 3.31 2.11
CA THR A 14 6.72 3.91 1.30
C THR A 14 7.83 2.89 1.04
N LEU A 15 8.11 2.66 -0.24
CA LEU A 15 9.04 1.66 -0.74
C LEU A 15 10.34 2.26 -1.30
N GLY A 16 10.33 3.55 -1.63
CA GLY A 16 11.52 4.31 -2.03
C GLY A 16 11.28 5.82 -2.01
N GLU A 17 12.35 6.59 -2.16
CA GLU A 17 12.31 8.05 -2.22
C GLU A 17 12.68 8.55 -3.62
N GLY A 18 12.00 9.61 -4.09
CA GLY A 18 12.28 10.21 -5.40
C GLY A 18 11.80 9.38 -6.59
N ILE A 19 12.31 9.73 -7.78
CA ILE A 19 11.98 9.08 -9.05
C ILE A 19 12.98 7.94 -9.33
N ASP A 20 12.81 6.81 -8.63
CA ASP A 20 13.61 5.59 -8.80
C ASP A 20 12.80 4.46 -9.46
N ALA A 21 13.34 3.90 -10.55
CA ALA A 21 12.75 2.77 -11.27
C ALA A 21 12.67 1.50 -10.42
N SER A 22 13.59 1.31 -9.46
CA SER A 22 13.55 0.17 -8.55
C SER A 22 12.37 0.27 -7.56
N ALA A 23 12.11 1.48 -7.07
CA ALA A 23 10.97 1.79 -6.21
C ALA A 23 9.64 1.60 -6.96
N LEU A 24 9.54 2.05 -8.21
CA LEU A 24 8.34 1.87 -9.03
C LEU A 24 8.04 0.38 -9.30
N SER A 25 9.08 -0.42 -9.53
CA SER A 25 8.95 -1.88 -9.67
C SER A 25 8.43 -2.52 -8.38
N ALA A 26 8.99 -2.13 -7.22
CA ALA A 26 8.55 -2.62 -5.91
C ALA A 26 7.10 -2.22 -5.60
N VAL A 27 6.70 -0.98 -5.90
CA VAL A 27 5.32 -0.50 -5.76
C VAL A 27 4.36 -1.34 -6.60
N SER A 28 4.70 -1.57 -7.88
CA SER A 28 3.87 -2.37 -8.78
C SER A 28 3.72 -3.80 -8.29
N ALA A 29 4.82 -4.41 -7.81
CA ALA A 29 4.81 -5.75 -7.24
C ALA A 29 3.92 -5.83 -5.98
N LEU A 30 3.98 -4.84 -5.10
CA LEU A 30 3.16 -4.79 -3.88
C LEU A 30 1.68 -4.62 -4.21
N ALA A 31 1.32 -3.71 -5.11
CA ALA A 31 -0.07 -3.51 -5.53
C ALA A 31 -0.68 -4.79 -6.14
N MET A 32 0.07 -5.49 -7.00
CA MET A 32 -0.37 -6.79 -7.53
C MET A 32 -0.51 -7.86 -6.45
N ALA A 33 0.41 -7.90 -5.48
CA ALA A 33 0.36 -8.87 -4.39
C ALA A 33 -0.87 -8.65 -3.49
N LEU A 34 -1.19 -7.40 -3.18
CA LEU A 34 -2.39 -7.04 -2.42
C LEU A 34 -3.67 -7.49 -3.13
N GLY A 35 -3.78 -7.24 -4.44
CA GLY A 35 -4.93 -7.68 -5.22
C GLY A 35 -5.07 -9.21 -5.33
N LYS A 36 -3.95 -9.95 -5.28
CA LYS A 36 -3.97 -11.43 -5.31
C LYS A 36 -4.23 -12.06 -3.95
N ALA A 37 -3.85 -11.38 -2.87
CA ALA A 37 -3.93 -11.93 -1.53
C ALA A 37 -5.35 -11.88 -0.96
N GLU A 38 -6.24 -11.04 -1.51
CA GLU A 38 -7.64 -10.87 -1.09
C GLU A 38 -7.76 -10.80 0.45
N LEU A 39 -6.92 -9.97 1.07
CA LEU A 39 -6.83 -9.88 2.52
C LEU A 39 -8.15 -9.37 3.10
N ALA A 40 -8.73 -10.13 4.03
CA ALA A 40 -9.95 -9.71 4.72
C ALA A 40 -9.75 -8.36 5.39
N GLY A 41 -10.67 -7.42 5.13
CA GLY A 41 -10.62 -6.06 5.64
C GLY A 41 -9.71 -5.11 4.87
N VAL A 42 -8.90 -5.56 3.91
CA VAL A 42 -8.23 -4.66 2.96
C VAL A 42 -9.18 -4.38 1.81
N CYS A 43 -9.52 -3.11 1.63
CA CYS A 43 -10.49 -2.69 0.61
C CYS A 43 -9.81 -2.40 -0.73
N ASP A 44 -8.66 -1.73 -0.70
CA ASP A 44 -7.95 -1.32 -1.92
C ASP A 44 -6.46 -1.05 -1.65
N GLY A 45 -5.64 -1.13 -2.70
CA GLY A 45 -4.22 -0.80 -2.70
C GLY A 45 -3.90 0.13 -3.86
N VAL A 46 -3.84 1.44 -3.61
CA VAL A 46 -3.62 2.47 -4.62
C VAL A 46 -2.12 2.76 -4.75
N PRO A 47 -1.46 2.41 -5.86
CA PRO A 47 -0.05 2.72 -6.08
C PRO A 47 0.18 4.20 -6.40
N ALA A 48 1.28 4.75 -5.89
CA ALA A 48 1.87 6.02 -6.29
C ALA A 48 3.32 5.79 -6.74
N TYR A 49 4.09 6.85 -7.03
CA TYR A 49 5.43 6.67 -7.60
C TYR A 49 6.39 5.88 -6.69
N GLY A 50 6.39 6.17 -5.38
CA GLY A 50 7.31 5.55 -4.39
C GLY A 50 6.63 4.86 -3.22
N ASN A 51 5.29 4.78 -3.24
CA ASN A 51 4.51 4.17 -2.15
C ASN A 51 3.25 3.49 -2.68
N VAL A 52 2.64 2.65 -1.83
CA VAL A 52 1.28 2.14 -2.01
C VAL A 52 0.44 2.60 -0.82
N THR A 53 -0.70 3.22 -1.10
CA THR A 53 -1.70 3.51 -0.07
C THR A 53 -2.63 2.31 0.05
N VAL A 54 -2.69 1.71 1.23
CA VAL A 54 -3.56 0.59 1.53
C VAL A 54 -4.76 1.10 2.32
N PHE A 55 -5.94 0.98 1.74
CA PHE A 55 -7.22 1.27 2.41
C PHE A 55 -7.76 0.01 3.05
N TYR A 56 -8.28 0.14 4.26
CA TYR A 56 -8.84 -0.98 5.00
C TYR A 56 -10.09 -0.58 5.79
N ASP A 57 -10.93 -1.56 6.11
CA ASP A 57 -12.07 -1.40 7.00
C ASP A 57 -11.64 -1.69 8.44
N PRO A 58 -11.52 -0.68 9.31
CA PRO A 58 -11.08 -0.89 10.70
C PRO A 58 -12.00 -1.84 11.48
N GLY A 59 -13.26 -2.03 11.10
CA GLY A 59 -14.16 -2.99 11.74
C GLY A 59 -13.84 -4.46 11.41
N LEU A 60 -13.01 -4.71 10.40
CA LEU A 60 -12.60 -6.04 9.95
C LEU A 60 -11.13 -6.36 10.26
N VAL A 61 -10.30 -5.34 10.56
CA VAL A 61 -8.86 -5.51 10.87
C VAL A 61 -8.53 -5.34 12.37
N ALA A 62 -9.48 -4.86 13.19
CA ALA A 62 -9.31 -4.64 14.63
C ALA A 62 -9.42 -5.91 15.49
#